data_AF-A0A6M1MIM8-F1
#
_entry.id   AF-A0A6M1MIM8-F1
#
_cell.length_a   1.000
_cell.length_b   1.000
_cell.length_c   1.000
_cell.angle_alpha   90.00
_cell.angle_beta   90.00
_cell.angle_gamma   90.00
#
_symmetry.space_group_name_H-M   'P 1'
#
loop_
_entity.id
_entity.type
_entity.pdbx_description
1 polymer ?
#
loop_
_entity_poly.entity_id
_entity_poly.type
_entity_poly.pdbx_seq_one_letter_code
_entity_poly.pdbx_strand_id
1 'polypeptide(L)'
;MRKVTALLLLTALAAGPALAQSEGEVVTKTYDDGSVYEGTFWNGRQDGTGTYTLPNGYSYSGDWVAGEIKGQGVAKYPNGSVYEGAFDKGQPQGKGKITFADGGTYEGDWVAGKMTGEGKASYANGAVYTGAFENGQHHGKGTIENPGGYRYEGDWVAGVKEGQGRITYPDGTVYEGGLVKGERAGKGTLVMPNGLTYTGDWSGGQINGTGKLTQPNGDVYEGPFVNGQREGRGKVTHASGDVYEGEFKADRRHGQGLFTAKDGFRYEGSWVEGRMEGTGSVTYPDGSVYVGAMAADQAQGQGAITYPDGSTYTGQWEKGVIQGKGKATYANGLVYEGDFVAARPEGTGVMTYPDGYRYEGDWKAGSREGVGTATYPDGTTYTGSFRAGLREGQGEIRMPDGFTYVGEWKAGEIDGTGKATYPSGDIYEGSFKAGKRSGPGRMTYKTGQVAEGIWQDGILTAAPEGTPEAPADGAAPAEGATPEEPAANP
;
A
#
# COMPACT_ATOMS: atom_id res chain seq x y z
N MET A 1 -6.04 68.03 27.72
CA MET A 1 -5.54 68.78 26.54
C MET A 1 -6.71 69.06 25.60
N ARG A 2 -6.63 70.16 24.85
CA ARG A 2 -7.72 71.13 24.62
C ARG A 2 -8.92 70.64 23.80
N LYS A 3 -10.11 70.86 24.37
CA LYS A 3 -11.39 71.09 23.68
C LYS A 3 -11.31 72.41 22.94
N VAL A 4 -11.82 72.48 21.70
CA VAL A 4 -12.14 73.76 21.05
C VAL A 4 -13.62 73.74 20.70
N THR A 5 -14.35 74.47 21.52
CA THR A 5 -15.70 74.98 21.33
C THR A 5 -15.62 76.14 20.33
N ALA A 6 -16.51 76.22 19.35
CA ALA A 6 -16.73 77.43 18.55
C ALA A 6 -18.20 77.83 18.64
N LEU A 7 -18.42 79.10 19.00
CA LEU A 7 -19.67 79.72 19.39
C LEU A 7 -20.10 80.74 18.31
N LEU A 8 -21.40 80.71 17.99
CA LEU A 8 -22.29 81.73 17.39
C LEU A 8 -21.77 82.75 16.36
N LEU A 9 -22.54 82.88 15.27
CA LEU A 9 -23.02 84.21 14.85
C LEU A 9 -24.55 84.19 14.70
N LEU A 10 -25.19 85.06 15.48
CA LEU A 10 -26.60 85.41 15.42
C LEU A 10 -26.72 86.59 14.44
N THR A 11 -27.42 86.42 13.33
CA THR A 11 -27.89 87.55 12.51
C THR A 11 -29.39 87.49 12.41
N ALA A 12 -30.03 88.41 13.12
CA ALA A 12 -31.45 88.70 13.00
C ALA A 12 -31.73 89.27 11.60
N LEU A 13 -32.63 88.64 10.84
CA LEU A 13 -33.28 89.25 9.69
C LEU A 13 -34.77 89.41 9.97
N ALA A 14 -35.27 90.58 9.62
CA ALA A 14 -36.59 91.09 9.90
C ALA A 14 -37.72 90.17 9.41
N ALA A 15 -38.74 90.02 10.25
CA ALA A 15 -40.02 89.41 9.89
C ALA A 15 -40.75 90.32 8.90
N GLY A 16 -40.76 89.94 7.62
CA GLY A 16 -41.75 90.41 6.65
C GLY A 16 -43.12 89.78 6.94
N PRO A 17 -44.23 90.38 6.47
CA PRO A 17 -45.57 89.87 6.74
C PRO A 17 -45.70 88.46 6.16
N ALA A 18 -46.11 87.53 7.03
CA ALA A 18 -46.42 86.15 6.65
C ALA A 18 -47.61 86.15 5.70
N LEU A 19 -47.35 86.06 4.40
CA LEU A 19 -48.33 85.55 3.46
C LEU A 19 -48.57 84.09 3.84
N ALA A 20 -49.83 83.77 4.12
CA ALA A 20 -50.27 82.41 4.38
C ALA A 20 -49.91 81.54 3.16
N GLN A 21 -48.83 80.78 3.28
CA GLN A 21 -48.41 79.81 2.29
C GLN A 21 -49.48 78.71 2.26
N SER A 22 -50.07 78.45 1.10
CA SER A 22 -51.06 77.40 0.95
C SER A 22 -50.42 76.04 1.27
N GLU A 23 -51.07 75.23 2.08
CA GLU A 23 -50.66 73.85 2.35
C GLU A 23 -50.38 73.11 1.03
N GLY A 24 -49.16 72.62 0.85
CA GLY A 24 -48.76 71.83 -0.31
C GLY A 24 -48.15 72.59 -1.50
N GLU A 25 -47.88 73.90 -1.38
CA GLU A 25 -47.13 74.61 -2.43
C GLU A 25 -45.66 74.18 -2.49
N VAL A 26 -45.19 73.79 -3.68
CA VAL A 26 -43.78 73.48 -3.92
C VAL A 26 -42.99 74.77 -4.08
N VAL A 27 -41.96 74.97 -3.25
CA VAL A 27 -41.12 76.16 -3.26
C VAL A 27 -39.66 75.79 -3.45
N THR A 28 -38.97 76.52 -4.33
CA THR A 28 -37.53 76.45 -4.50
C THR A 28 -36.83 77.48 -3.62
N LYS A 29 -35.93 77.04 -2.75
CA LYS A 29 -35.09 77.88 -1.88
C LYS A 29 -33.62 77.56 -2.09
N THR A 30 -32.86 78.58 -2.46
CA THR A 30 -31.39 78.51 -2.53
C THR A 30 -30.81 79.10 -1.24
N TYR A 31 -29.83 78.44 -0.65
CA TYR A 31 -29.17 78.84 0.58
C TYR A 31 -27.77 79.43 0.28
N ASP A 32 -27.21 80.17 1.24
CA ASP A 32 -25.93 80.87 1.08
C ASP A 32 -24.75 79.91 0.85
N ASP A 33 -24.86 78.65 1.27
CA ASP A 33 -23.88 77.59 1.04
C ASP A 33 -23.97 76.97 -0.37
N GLY A 34 -24.85 77.50 -1.22
CA GLY A 34 -25.11 77.03 -2.58
C GLY A 34 -26.02 75.79 -2.64
N SER A 35 -26.51 75.30 -1.51
CA SER A 35 -27.50 74.22 -1.49
C SER A 35 -28.86 74.71 -1.98
N VAL A 36 -29.63 73.81 -2.59
CA VAL A 36 -30.96 74.10 -3.13
C VAL A 36 -31.94 73.09 -2.58
N TYR A 37 -33.05 73.56 -2.01
CA TYR A 37 -34.21 72.74 -1.67
C TYR A 37 -35.40 73.11 -2.55
N GLU A 38 -36.05 72.13 -3.14
CA GLU A 38 -37.29 72.28 -3.90
C GLU A 38 -38.33 71.32 -3.33
N GLY A 39 -39.36 71.84 -2.67
CA GLY A 39 -40.37 70.99 -2.02
C GLY A 39 -41.37 71.76 -1.17
N THR A 40 -42.16 71.03 -0.38
CA THR A 40 -43.18 71.60 0.49
C THR A 40 -42.59 72.08 1.82
N PHE A 41 -43.28 73.05 2.45
CA PHE A 41 -42.93 73.62 3.74
C PHE A 41 -44.14 73.64 4.67
N TRP A 42 -43.90 73.43 5.97
CA TRP A 42 -44.85 73.65 7.05
C TRP A 42 -44.22 74.56 8.11
N ASN A 43 -44.88 75.66 8.46
CA ASN A 43 -44.36 76.67 9.40
C ASN A 43 -42.91 77.11 9.10
N GLY A 44 -42.59 77.29 7.81
CA GLY A 44 -41.27 77.74 7.36
C GLY A 44 -40.15 76.68 7.42
N ARG A 45 -40.47 75.42 7.75
CA ARG A 45 -39.55 74.28 7.71
C ARG A 45 -39.92 73.31 6.59
N GLN A 46 -38.93 72.62 6.02
CA GLN A 46 -39.17 71.56 5.04
C GLN A 46 -40.05 70.47 5.67
N ASP A 47 -41.20 70.18 5.06
CA ASP A 47 -42.16 69.21 5.58
C ASP A 47 -43.01 68.70 4.42
N GLY A 48 -43.27 67.39 4.34
CA GLY A 48 -43.89 66.73 3.20
C GLY A 48 -42.84 66.10 2.28
N THR A 49 -42.82 66.44 0.99
CA THR A 49 -41.85 65.89 0.04
C THR A 49 -40.98 66.99 -0.57
N GLY A 50 -39.72 66.67 -0.83
CA GLY A 50 -38.79 67.65 -1.41
C GLY A 50 -37.46 67.08 -1.84
N THR A 51 -36.80 67.81 -2.74
CA THR A 51 -35.48 67.51 -3.27
C THR A 51 -34.46 68.52 -2.75
N TYR A 52 -33.43 68.04 -2.06
CA TYR A 52 -32.30 68.81 -1.57
C TYR A 52 -31.03 68.47 -2.33
N THR A 53 -30.35 69.46 -2.89
CA THR A 53 -29.12 69.28 -3.68
C THR A 53 -27.99 70.12 -3.08
N LEU A 54 -26.83 69.51 -2.89
CA LEU A 54 -25.59 70.15 -2.46
C LEU A 54 -24.66 70.40 -3.66
N PRO A 55 -23.86 71.48 -3.66
CA PRO A 55 -22.87 71.75 -4.71
C PRO A 55 -21.84 70.63 -4.91
N ASN A 56 -21.60 69.81 -3.89
CA ASN A 56 -20.68 68.68 -3.96
C ASN A 56 -21.23 67.48 -4.75
N GLY A 57 -22.45 67.56 -5.28
CA GLY A 57 -23.10 66.50 -6.07
C GLY A 57 -23.97 65.55 -5.25
N TYR A 58 -24.08 65.72 -3.93
CA TYR A 58 -25.08 65.00 -3.14
C TYR A 58 -26.47 65.53 -3.44
N SER A 59 -27.44 64.65 -3.64
CA SER A 59 -28.85 65.03 -3.73
C SER A 59 -29.73 64.04 -2.98
N TYR A 60 -30.71 64.51 -2.23
CA TYR A 60 -31.76 63.72 -1.61
C TYR A 60 -33.12 64.11 -2.19
N SER A 61 -34.00 63.15 -2.46
CA SER A 61 -35.39 63.38 -2.84
C SER A 61 -36.30 62.44 -2.06
N GLY A 62 -37.24 62.96 -1.28
CA GLY A 62 -38.13 62.13 -0.45
C GLY A 62 -38.84 62.89 0.65
N ASP A 63 -39.18 62.17 1.71
CA ASP A 63 -39.95 62.65 2.86
C ASP A 63 -39.13 63.56 3.81
N TRP A 64 -39.75 64.66 4.19
CA TRP A 64 -39.25 65.64 5.16
C TRP A 64 -40.24 65.78 6.31
N VAL A 65 -39.73 65.78 7.53
CA VAL A 65 -40.53 66.02 8.74
C VAL A 65 -39.85 67.09 9.58
N ALA A 66 -40.51 68.24 9.74
CA ALA A 66 -40.07 69.35 10.58
C ALA A 66 -38.62 69.83 10.32
N GLY A 67 -38.17 69.79 9.07
CA GLY A 67 -36.83 70.18 8.62
C GLY A 67 -35.80 69.05 8.59
N GLU A 68 -36.18 67.82 8.98
CA GLU A 68 -35.30 66.66 8.97
C GLU A 68 -35.67 65.70 7.82
N ILE A 69 -34.66 65.12 7.16
CA ILE A 69 -34.84 64.01 6.22
C ILE A 69 -35.26 62.78 7.02
N LYS A 70 -36.53 62.38 6.87
CA LYS A 70 -37.15 61.31 7.64
C LYS A 70 -38.32 60.69 6.90
N GLY A 71 -38.29 59.37 6.72
CA GLY A 71 -39.26 58.64 5.91
C GLY A 71 -38.59 57.97 4.71
N GLN A 72 -39.29 57.78 3.60
CA GLN A 72 -38.75 57.17 2.40
C GLN A 72 -38.09 58.20 1.49
N GLY A 73 -37.05 57.81 0.77
CA GLY A 73 -36.45 58.67 -0.24
C GLY A 73 -35.31 58.03 -1.00
N VAL A 74 -34.70 58.86 -1.86
CA VAL A 74 -33.55 58.50 -2.70
C VAL A 74 -32.42 59.50 -2.46
N ALA A 75 -31.26 59.01 -2.02
CA ALA A 75 -30.03 59.79 -1.92
C ALA A 75 -29.04 59.38 -3.02
N LYS A 76 -28.60 60.34 -3.83
CA LYS A 76 -27.47 60.21 -4.76
C LYS A 76 -26.25 60.83 -4.10
N TYR A 77 -25.17 60.07 -4.01
CA TYR A 77 -23.93 60.48 -3.38
C TYR A 77 -22.92 61.00 -4.41
N PRO A 78 -21.99 61.89 -4.03
CA PRO A 78 -20.97 62.43 -4.93
C PRO A 78 -20.10 61.38 -5.61
N ASN A 79 -19.92 60.21 -4.98
CA ASN A 79 -19.16 59.09 -5.53
C ASN A 79 -19.93 58.29 -6.61
N GLY A 80 -21.18 58.67 -6.92
CA GLY A 80 -22.05 57.97 -7.87
C GLY A 80 -22.94 56.91 -7.25
N SER A 81 -22.80 56.59 -5.96
CA SER A 81 -23.68 55.65 -5.28
C SER A 81 -25.11 56.22 -5.16
N VAL A 82 -26.12 55.37 -5.20
CA VAL A 82 -27.52 55.72 -5.04
C VAL A 82 -28.14 54.84 -3.97
N TYR A 83 -28.66 55.44 -2.89
CA TYR A 83 -29.46 54.74 -1.88
C TYR A 83 -30.93 55.08 -2.05
N GLU A 84 -31.78 54.06 -1.96
CA GLU A 84 -33.24 54.15 -1.95
C GLU A 84 -33.77 53.39 -0.75
N GLY A 85 -34.56 54.05 0.10
CA GLY A 85 -35.15 53.41 1.27
C GLY A 85 -35.48 54.38 2.39
N ALA A 86 -35.59 53.84 3.61
CA ALA A 86 -35.94 54.64 4.77
C ALA A 86 -34.75 55.45 5.30
N PHE A 87 -35.06 56.62 5.86
CA PHE A 87 -34.15 57.55 6.49
C PHE A 87 -34.67 57.96 7.89
N ASP A 88 -33.74 58.15 8.83
CA ASP A 88 -33.96 58.87 10.08
C ASP A 88 -32.80 59.84 10.28
N LYS A 89 -33.13 61.12 10.53
CA LYS A 89 -32.13 62.20 10.71
C LYS A 89 -31.10 62.27 9.58
N GLY A 90 -31.55 62.10 8.34
CA GLY A 90 -30.71 62.13 7.15
C GLY A 90 -29.79 60.93 6.95
N GLN A 91 -29.91 59.88 7.76
CA GLN A 91 -29.13 58.65 7.62
C GLN A 91 -30.00 57.49 7.15
N PRO A 92 -29.50 56.60 6.27
CA PRO A 92 -30.14 55.33 5.98
C PRO A 92 -30.53 54.57 7.26
N GLN A 93 -31.78 54.13 7.32
CA GLN A 93 -32.38 53.49 8.50
C GLN A 93 -33.44 52.48 8.06
N GLY A 94 -33.63 51.38 8.79
CA GLY A 94 -34.66 50.39 8.48
C GLY A 94 -34.28 49.58 7.24
N LYS A 95 -35.19 49.41 6.28
CA LYS A 95 -34.90 48.70 5.03
C LYS A 95 -34.54 49.68 3.91
N GLY A 96 -33.55 49.31 3.12
CA GLY A 96 -33.15 50.09 1.96
C GLY A 96 -32.14 49.38 1.07
N LYS A 97 -31.99 49.91 -0.13
CA LYS A 97 -31.10 49.40 -1.17
C LYS A 97 -30.11 50.49 -1.57
N ILE A 98 -28.82 50.17 -1.52
CA ILE A 98 -27.78 50.98 -2.13
C ILE A 98 -27.27 50.30 -3.40
N THR A 99 -27.10 51.09 -4.47
CA THR A 99 -26.34 50.74 -5.66
C THR A 99 -25.05 51.54 -5.63
N PHE A 100 -23.92 50.87 -5.59
CA PHE A 100 -22.59 51.46 -5.59
C PHE A 100 -22.16 51.87 -7.00
N ALA A 101 -21.17 52.75 -7.09
CA ALA A 101 -20.68 53.27 -8.37
C ALA A 101 -20.07 52.19 -9.29
N ASP A 102 -19.60 51.08 -8.73
CA ASP A 102 -19.11 49.91 -9.48
C ASP A 102 -20.23 48.98 -9.97
N GLY A 103 -21.49 49.33 -9.72
CA GLY A 103 -22.66 48.53 -10.05
C GLY A 103 -23.01 47.47 -9.00
N GLY A 104 -22.20 47.31 -7.94
CA GLY A 104 -22.55 46.48 -6.81
C GLY A 104 -23.80 46.98 -6.09
N THR A 105 -24.49 46.10 -5.37
CA THR A 105 -25.67 46.47 -4.59
C THR A 105 -25.61 45.91 -3.19
N TYR A 106 -26.33 46.54 -2.27
CA TYR A 106 -26.78 45.92 -1.03
C TYR A 106 -28.22 46.30 -0.75
N GLU A 107 -29.03 45.32 -0.40
CA GLU A 107 -30.43 45.48 -0.02
C GLU A 107 -30.65 44.76 1.32
N GLY A 108 -31.01 45.49 2.38
CA GLY A 108 -31.06 44.90 3.72
C GLY A 108 -31.38 45.90 4.82
N ASP A 109 -31.03 45.53 6.06
CA ASP A 109 -31.20 46.38 7.24
C ASP A 109 -30.12 47.46 7.38
N TRP A 110 -30.57 48.64 7.80
CA TRP A 110 -29.75 49.82 8.02
C TRP A 110 -30.01 50.37 9.42
N VAL A 111 -28.95 50.67 10.13
CA VAL A 111 -29.01 51.38 11.42
C VAL A 111 -27.97 52.49 11.41
N ALA A 112 -28.42 53.74 11.58
CA ALA A 112 -27.57 54.92 11.62
C ALA A 112 -26.57 54.99 10.44
N GLY A 113 -27.06 54.75 9.23
CA GLY A 113 -26.28 54.79 8.00
C GLY A 113 -25.38 53.57 7.75
N LYS A 114 -25.42 52.54 8.61
CA LYS A 114 -24.62 51.33 8.47
C LYS A 114 -25.46 50.14 8.04
N MET A 115 -24.95 49.41 7.06
CA MET A 115 -25.45 48.09 6.67
C MET A 115 -25.29 47.12 7.85
N THR A 116 -26.38 46.51 8.28
CA THR A 116 -26.44 45.62 9.45
C THR A 116 -27.53 44.57 9.24
N GLY A 117 -27.75 43.67 10.20
CA GLY A 117 -28.89 42.75 10.19
C GLY A 117 -28.89 41.86 8.96
N GLU A 118 -30.05 41.50 8.43
CA GLU A 118 -30.14 40.62 7.25
C GLU A 118 -30.13 41.42 5.96
N GLY A 119 -29.38 40.95 4.97
CA GLY A 119 -29.38 41.58 3.66
C GLY A 119 -28.81 40.71 2.55
N LYS A 120 -28.89 41.25 1.34
CA LYS A 120 -28.37 40.67 0.11
C LYS A 120 -27.44 41.68 -0.56
N ALA A 121 -26.18 41.30 -0.75
CA ALA A 121 -25.21 42.09 -1.52
C ALA A 121 -24.87 41.41 -2.84
N SER A 122 -24.93 42.15 -3.95
CA SER A 122 -24.40 41.72 -5.25
C SER A 122 -23.12 42.49 -5.53
N TYR A 123 -22.04 41.81 -5.85
CA TYR A 123 -20.73 42.41 -6.09
C TYR A 123 -20.48 42.60 -7.59
N ALA A 124 -19.61 43.55 -7.95
CA ALA A 124 -19.25 43.83 -9.34
C ALA A 124 -18.64 42.61 -10.07
N ASN A 125 -18.03 41.67 -9.33
CA ASN A 125 -17.53 40.41 -9.88
C ASN A 125 -18.63 39.33 -10.08
N GLY A 126 -19.90 39.69 -9.86
CA GLY A 126 -21.07 38.82 -9.97
C GLY A 126 -21.32 37.94 -8.75
N ALA A 127 -20.47 37.98 -7.72
CA ALA A 127 -20.72 37.25 -6.49
C ALA A 127 -21.95 37.81 -5.77
N VAL A 128 -22.71 36.95 -5.11
CA VAL A 128 -23.88 37.33 -4.33
C VAL A 128 -23.73 36.79 -2.91
N TYR A 129 -23.80 37.67 -1.92
CA TYR A 129 -23.92 37.30 -0.51
C TYR A 129 -25.35 37.50 -0.03
N THR A 130 -25.88 36.54 0.73
CA THR A 130 -27.15 36.67 1.45
C THR A 130 -26.94 36.19 2.89
N GLY A 131 -27.25 37.04 3.87
CA GLY A 131 -27.14 36.70 5.28
C GLY A 131 -26.93 37.91 6.16
N ALA A 132 -26.40 37.66 7.36
CA ALA A 132 -26.21 38.71 8.35
C ALA A 132 -25.01 39.62 8.04
N PHE A 133 -25.16 40.89 8.41
CA PHE A 133 -24.17 41.95 8.29
C PHE A 133 -23.98 42.64 9.64
N GLU A 134 -22.75 43.04 9.92
CA GLU A 134 -22.42 43.92 11.03
C GLU A 134 -21.44 44.99 10.55
N ASN A 135 -21.81 46.27 10.70
CA ASN A 135 -21.01 47.41 10.24
C ASN A 135 -20.52 47.29 8.77
N GLY A 136 -21.36 46.74 7.88
CA GLY A 136 -21.04 46.54 6.46
C GLY A 136 -20.18 45.31 6.14
N GLN A 137 -19.79 44.51 7.13
CA GLN A 137 -19.07 43.25 6.92
C GLN A 137 -20.03 42.06 7.05
N HIS A 138 -19.72 40.96 6.35
CA HIS A 138 -20.42 39.68 6.56
C HIS A 138 -20.22 39.24 8.01
N HIS A 139 -21.31 38.86 8.68
CA HIS A 139 -21.28 38.41 10.06
C HIS A 139 -22.37 37.37 10.32
N GLY A 140 -22.24 36.60 11.41
CA GLY A 140 -23.24 35.59 11.77
C GLY A 140 -23.33 34.48 10.72
N LYS A 141 -24.53 34.13 10.29
CA LYS A 141 -24.74 33.12 9.24
C LYS A 141 -24.96 33.79 7.89
N GLY A 142 -24.37 33.23 6.85
CA GLY A 142 -24.56 33.74 5.50
C GLY A 142 -24.07 32.80 4.41
N THR A 143 -24.59 33.02 3.21
CA THR A 143 -24.23 32.31 1.99
C THR A 143 -23.58 33.27 1.00
N ILE A 144 -22.42 32.92 0.45
CA ILE A 144 -21.82 33.59 -0.71
C ILE A 144 -21.77 32.63 -1.90
N GLU A 145 -22.25 33.10 -3.05
CA GLU A 145 -22.28 32.37 -4.33
C GLU A 145 -21.53 33.16 -5.39
N ASN A 146 -20.57 32.51 -6.05
CA ASN A 146 -19.84 33.09 -7.18
C ASN A 146 -20.41 32.55 -8.50
N PRO A 147 -20.42 33.32 -9.59
CA PRO A 147 -20.91 32.87 -10.90
C PRO A 147 -20.22 31.60 -11.43
N GLY A 148 -19.00 31.34 -10.99
CA GLY A 148 -18.22 30.15 -11.34
C GLY A 148 -18.60 28.88 -10.59
N GLY A 149 -19.68 28.87 -9.79
CA GLY A 149 -20.17 27.68 -9.08
C GLY A 149 -19.57 27.44 -7.69
N TYR A 150 -18.64 28.29 -7.24
CA TYR A 150 -18.20 28.27 -5.84
C TYR A 150 -19.31 28.82 -4.95
N ARG A 151 -19.68 28.07 -3.92
CA ARG A 151 -20.65 28.47 -2.90
C ARG A 151 -20.10 28.18 -1.52
N TYR A 152 -20.27 29.11 -0.59
CA TYR A 152 -20.02 28.88 0.83
C TYR A 152 -21.24 29.28 1.65
N GLU A 153 -21.63 28.43 2.58
CA GLU A 153 -22.72 28.66 3.55
C GLU A 153 -22.19 28.34 4.95
N GLY A 154 -22.18 29.32 5.86
CA GLY A 154 -21.61 29.07 7.19
C GLY A 154 -21.48 30.31 8.06
N ASP A 155 -20.63 30.19 9.08
CA ASP A 155 -20.32 31.27 10.02
C ASP A 155 -19.35 32.30 9.45
N TRP A 156 -19.63 33.57 9.74
CA TRP A 156 -18.84 34.72 9.35
C TRP A 156 -18.51 35.57 10.57
N VAL A 157 -17.24 35.97 10.69
CA VAL A 157 -16.77 36.90 11.71
C VAL A 157 -16.00 38.00 11.02
N ALA A 158 -16.52 39.24 11.08
CA ALA A 158 -15.89 40.42 10.50
C ALA A 158 -15.45 40.23 9.03
N GLY A 159 -16.30 39.62 8.20
CA GLY A 159 -16.03 39.36 6.79
C GLY A 159 -15.18 38.12 6.50
N VAL A 160 -14.79 37.36 7.52
CA VAL A 160 -13.97 36.15 7.38
C VAL A 160 -14.82 34.91 7.66
N LYS A 161 -14.69 33.89 6.80
CA LYS A 161 -15.31 32.58 7.02
C LYS A 161 -14.65 31.91 8.21
N GLU A 162 -15.40 31.63 9.25
CA GLU A 162 -14.92 31.09 10.53
C GLU A 162 -15.90 29.98 10.96
N GLY A 163 -15.65 29.27 12.07
CA GLY A 163 -16.66 28.38 12.66
C GLY A 163 -17.03 27.19 11.77
N GLN A 164 -18.32 26.90 11.60
CA GLN A 164 -18.80 25.77 10.80
C GLN A 164 -19.34 26.25 9.45
N GLY A 165 -19.08 25.50 8.39
CA GLY A 165 -19.66 25.80 7.09
C GLY A 165 -19.58 24.67 6.07
N ARG A 166 -20.32 24.88 4.99
CA ARG A 166 -20.38 24.05 3.79
C ARG A 166 -19.80 24.81 2.62
N ILE A 167 -18.78 24.25 1.97
CA ILE A 167 -18.21 24.75 0.71
C ILE A 167 -18.62 23.80 -0.41
N THR A 168 -19.26 24.32 -1.45
CA THR A 168 -19.46 23.63 -2.73
C THR A 168 -18.50 24.24 -3.75
N TYR A 169 -17.69 23.40 -4.38
CA TYR A 169 -16.73 23.80 -5.40
C TYR A 169 -17.31 23.66 -6.81
N PRO A 170 -16.75 24.35 -7.81
CA PRO A 170 -17.22 24.29 -9.20
C PRO A 170 -17.23 22.89 -9.82
N ASP A 171 -16.33 22.01 -9.37
CA ASP A 171 -16.24 20.63 -9.83
C ASP A 171 -17.32 19.72 -9.22
N GLY A 172 -18.12 20.23 -8.28
CA GLY A 172 -19.12 19.47 -7.52
C GLY A 172 -18.59 18.86 -6.22
N THR A 173 -17.31 19.07 -5.89
CA THR A 173 -16.77 18.68 -4.59
C THR A 173 -17.48 19.46 -3.49
N VAL A 174 -17.82 18.79 -2.39
CA VAL A 174 -18.46 19.39 -1.22
C VAL A 174 -17.60 19.16 0.00
N TYR A 175 -17.35 20.21 0.78
CA TYR A 175 -16.77 20.14 2.11
C TYR A 175 -17.77 20.62 3.15
N GLU A 176 -17.90 19.92 4.26
CA GLU A 176 -18.67 20.33 5.43
C GLU A 176 -17.82 20.16 6.69
N GLY A 177 -17.58 21.24 7.43
CA GLY A 177 -16.78 21.17 8.65
C GLY A 177 -16.31 22.52 9.15
N GLY A 178 -15.27 22.48 9.98
CA GLY A 178 -14.68 23.66 10.60
C GLY A 178 -13.87 24.52 9.64
N LEU A 179 -13.90 25.84 9.86
CA LEU A 179 -13.06 26.82 9.19
C LEU A 179 -12.39 27.73 10.22
N VAL A 180 -11.11 28.04 9.98
CA VAL A 180 -10.36 29.05 10.72
C VAL A 180 -9.72 29.97 9.70
N LYS A 181 -10.02 31.27 9.78
CA LYS A 181 -9.50 32.29 8.83
C LYS A 181 -9.72 31.93 7.35
N GLY A 182 -10.86 31.32 7.04
CA GLY A 182 -11.22 30.89 5.69
C GLY A 182 -10.61 29.58 5.21
N GLU A 183 -9.73 28.95 6.00
CA GLU A 183 -9.15 27.65 5.69
C GLU A 183 -9.89 26.52 6.41
N ARG A 184 -10.03 25.37 5.76
CA ARG A 184 -10.59 24.15 6.37
C ARG A 184 -9.73 23.74 7.57
N ALA A 185 -10.37 23.51 8.70
CA ALA A 185 -9.69 23.23 9.97
C ALA A 185 -10.57 22.40 10.91
N GLY A 186 -9.97 21.72 11.88
CA GLY A 186 -10.69 20.89 12.84
C GLY A 186 -11.29 19.65 12.18
N LYS A 187 -12.52 19.27 12.53
CA LYS A 187 -13.19 18.12 11.92
C LYS A 187 -14.00 18.53 10.69
N GLY A 188 -13.97 17.70 9.64
CA GLY A 188 -14.81 17.90 8.47
C GLY A 188 -14.87 16.71 7.52
N THR A 189 -15.88 16.73 6.67
CA THR A 189 -16.13 15.75 5.62
C THR A 189 -15.97 16.40 4.26
N LEU A 190 -15.24 15.75 3.35
CA LEU A 190 -15.11 16.11 1.95
C LEU A 190 -15.64 14.98 1.07
N VAL A 191 -16.54 15.30 0.15
CA VAL A 191 -17.14 14.38 -0.82
C VAL A 191 -16.84 14.89 -2.23
N MET A 192 -16.15 14.09 -3.03
CA MET A 192 -15.91 14.38 -4.44
C MET A 192 -16.99 13.74 -5.34
N PRO A 193 -17.25 14.29 -6.54
CA PRO A 193 -18.23 13.73 -7.48
C PRO A 193 -17.96 12.29 -7.90
N ASN A 194 -16.69 11.86 -7.87
CA ASN A 194 -16.29 10.48 -8.18
C ASN A 194 -16.60 9.48 -7.05
N GLY A 195 -17.16 9.94 -5.92
CA GLY A 195 -17.49 9.11 -4.76
C GLY A 195 -16.40 9.04 -3.69
N LEU A 196 -15.21 9.62 -3.93
CA LEU A 196 -14.18 9.72 -2.90
C LEU A 196 -14.72 10.54 -1.72
N THR A 197 -14.65 9.94 -0.53
CA THR A 197 -15.09 10.58 0.71
C THR A 197 -13.98 10.57 1.74
N TYR A 198 -13.70 11.72 2.34
CA TYR A 198 -12.82 11.83 3.49
C TYR A 198 -13.59 12.41 4.67
N THR A 199 -13.48 11.81 5.85
CA THR A 199 -13.99 12.36 7.11
C THR A 199 -12.89 12.31 8.15
N GLY A 200 -12.48 13.45 8.70
CA GLY A 200 -11.39 13.47 9.67
C GLY A 200 -10.89 14.86 10.03
N ASP A 201 -9.65 14.91 10.48
CA ASP A 201 -8.94 16.10 10.90
C ASP A 201 -8.39 16.92 9.71
N TRP A 202 -8.53 18.24 9.83
CA TRP A 202 -8.07 19.26 8.91
C TRP A 202 -7.21 20.28 9.65
N SER A 203 -6.11 20.69 9.01
CA SER A 203 -5.24 21.76 9.50
C SER A 203 -4.60 22.47 8.31
N GLY A 204 -4.60 23.80 8.33
CA GLY A 204 -4.00 24.62 7.26
C GLY A 204 -4.64 24.37 5.89
N GLY A 205 -5.95 24.08 5.86
CA GLY A 205 -6.66 23.73 4.64
C GLY A 205 -6.35 22.34 4.08
N GLN A 206 -5.52 21.53 4.75
CA GLN A 206 -5.11 20.19 4.32
C GLN A 206 -5.62 19.10 5.26
N ILE A 207 -5.77 17.89 4.72
CA ILE A 207 -6.03 16.66 5.49
C ILE A 207 -4.80 16.39 6.37
N ASN A 208 -4.98 16.45 7.69
CA ASN A 208 -3.88 16.36 8.66
C ASN A 208 -4.42 15.88 10.01
N GLY A 209 -3.85 14.82 10.57
CA GLY A 209 -4.35 14.16 11.78
C GLY A 209 -5.05 12.85 11.45
N THR A 210 -6.10 12.47 12.18
CA THR A 210 -6.77 11.18 11.99
C THR A 210 -8.01 11.29 11.11
N GLY A 211 -8.25 10.29 10.27
CA GLY A 211 -9.46 10.27 9.46
C GLY A 211 -9.75 8.94 8.79
N LYS A 212 -10.88 8.91 8.11
CA LYS A 212 -11.36 7.82 7.27
C LYS A 212 -11.44 8.32 5.83
N LEU A 213 -10.74 7.64 4.93
CA LEU A 213 -10.76 7.87 3.49
C LEU A 213 -11.42 6.67 2.81
N THR A 214 -12.55 6.88 2.16
CA THR A 214 -13.22 5.90 1.30
C THR A 214 -12.94 6.27 -0.16
N GLN A 215 -12.29 5.38 -0.88
CA GLN A 215 -12.00 5.52 -2.31
C GLN A 215 -13.23 5.16 -3.17
N PRO A 216 -13.31 5.67 -4.41
CA PRO A 216 -14.38 5.32 -5.35
C PRO A 216 -14.54 3.81 -5.61
N ASN A 217 -13.45 3.04 -5.52
CA ASN A 217 -13.46 1.59 -5.71
C ASN A 217 -14.01 0.83 -4.49
N GLY A 218 -14.32 1.51 -3.38
CA GLY A 218 -14.78 0.93 -2.13
C GLY A 218 -13.69 0.64 -1.11
N ASP A 219 -12.41 0.86 -1.44
CA ASP A 219 -11.33 0.73 -0.47
C ASP A 219 -11.44 1.78 0.64
N VAL A 220 -11.26 1.35 1.88
CA VAL A 220 -11.36 2.22 3.06
C VAL A 220 -10.03 2.23 3.77
N TYR A 221 -9.49 3.42 4.03
CA TYR A 221 -8.38 3.64 4.94
C TYR A 221 -8.86 4.37 6.21
N GLU A 222 -8.42 3.91 7.36
CA GLU A 222 -8.64 4.54 8.67
C GLU A 222 -7.29 4.69 9.37
N GLY A 223 -6.87 5.92 9.64
CA GLY A 223 -5.58 6.18 10.27
C GLY A 223 -5.10 7.63 10.17
N PRO A 224 -3.81 7.86 10.52
CA PRO A 224 -3.19 9.18 10.47
C PRO A 224 -2.87 9.63 9.05
N PHE A 225 -2.90 10.94 8.87
CA PHE A 225 -2.52 11.65 7.67
C PHE A 225 -1.57 12.79 8.01
N VAL A 226 -0.59 12.99 7.14
CA VAL A 226 0.30 14.16 7.14
C VAL A 226 0.31 14.73 5.73
N ASN A 227 -0.10 15.98 5.57
CA ASN A 227 -0.21 16.70 4.30
C ASN A 227 -1.00 15.90 3.24
N GLY A 228 -2.09 15.26 3.66
CA GLY A 228 -2.95 14.44 2.81
C GLY A 228 -2.44 13.03 2.49
N GLN A 229 -1.25 12.65 2.94
CA GLN A 229 -0.69 11.30 2.75
C GLN A 229 -0.91 10.44 3.99
N ARG A 230 -1.19 9.15 3.80
CA ARG A 230 -1.29 8.18 4.90
C ARG A 230 0.06 8.03 5.58
N GLU A 231 0.06 8.09 6.90
CA GLU A 231 1.27 8.08 7.73
C GLU A 231 1.00 7.33 9.04
N GLY A 232 2.03 6.76 9.65
CA GLY A 232 1.90 6.06 10.94
C GLY A 232 1.01 4.81 10.88
N ARG A 233 0.48 4.37 12.02
CA ARG A 233 -0.32 3.14 12.10
C ARG A 233 -1.75 3.37 11.63
N GLY A 234 -2.17 2.63 10.60
CA GLY A 234 -3.53 2.67 10.09
C GLY A 234 -3.99 1.33 9.55
N LYS A 235 -5.25 1.29 9.11
CA LYS A 235 -5.91 0.11 8.56
C LYS A 235 -6.45 0.41 7.18
N VAL A 236 -6.17 -0.45 6.20
CA VAL A 236 -6.83 -0.48 4.89
C VAL A 236 -7.71 -1.71 4.84
N THR A 237 -8.98 -1.52 4.46
CA THR A 237 -9.91 -2.59 4.09
C THR A 237 -10.22 -2.41 2.62
N HIS A 238 -9.77 -3.35 1.79
CA HIS A 238 -9.99 -3.33 0.35
C HIS A 238 -11.40 -3.81 0.01
N ALA A 239 -11.95 -3.32 -1.09
CA ALA A 239 -13.24 -3.78 -1.61
C ALA A 239 -13.24 -5.28 -1.96
N SER A 240 -12.06 -5.87 -2.24
CA SER A 240 -11.87 -7.32 -2.40
C SER A 240 -12.19 -8.12 -1.14
N GLY A 241 -12.08 -7.50 0.04
CA GLY A 241 -12.13 -8.12 1.36
C GLY A 241 -10.75 -8.27 2.02
N ASP A 242 -9.66 -7.93 1.32
CA ASP A 242 -8.32 -7.97 1.89
C ASP A 242 -8.12 -6.83 2.90
N VAL A 243 -7.35 -7.08 3.94
CA VAL A 243 -7.12 -6.12 5.03
C VAL A 243 -5.63 -5.98 5.28
N TYR A 244 -5.15 -4.75 5.39
CA TYR A 244 -3.84 -4.45 5.94
C TYR A 244 -3.99 -3.59 7.19
N GLU A 245 -3.31 -3.95 8.27
CA GLU A 245 -3.20 -3.16 9.49
C GLU A 245 -1.74 -3.04 9.89
N GLY A 246 -1.20 -1.83 9.90
CA GLY A 246 0.22 -1.63 10.13
C GLY A 246 0.66 -0.19 9.87
N GLU A 247 1.97 -0.01 9.82
CA GLU A 247 2.57 1.30 9.60
C GLU A 247 2.51 1.72 8.12
N PHE A 248 2.39 3.02 7.91
CA PHE A 248 2.40 3.73 6.64
C PHE A 248 3.45 4.83 6.67
N LYS A 249 4.08 5.08 5.53
CA LYS A 249 4.97 6.22 5.31
C LYS A 249 4.75 6.74 3.90
N ALA A 250 4.36 8.01 3.77
CA ALA A 250 4.05 8.64 2.48
C ALA A 250 3.20 7.73 1.56
N ASP A 251 2.02 7.33 2.04
CA ASP A 251 1.06 6.45 1.35
C ASP A 251 1.47 4.99 1.11
N ARG A 252 2.67 4.56 1.51
CA ARG A 252 3.11 3.17 1.34
C ARG A 252 3.10 2.41 2.65
N ARG A 253 2.74 1.13 2.60
CA ARG A 253 2.93 0.20 3.74
C ARG A 253 4.41 0.21 4.11
N HIS A 254 4.70 0.36 5.39
CA HIS A 254 6.05 0.46 5.91
C HIS A 254 6.11 -0.10 7.33
N GLY A 255 7.30 -0.27 7.90
CA GLY A 255 7.45 -0.68 9.29
C GLY A 255 6.89 -2.07 9.56
N GLN A 256 6.20 -2.27 10.68
CA GLN A 256 5.52 -3.53 10.99
C GLN A 256 4.06 -3.50 10.54
N GLY A 257 3.56 -4.62 10.04
CA GLY A 257 2.17 -4.74 9.63
C GLY A 257 1.69 -6.16 9.40
N LEU A 258 0.38 -6.32 9.49
CA LEU A 258 -0.39 -7.52 9.25
C LEU A 258 -1.23 -7.35 7.99
N PHE A 259 -1.01 -8.20 7.00
CA PHE A 259 -1.88 -8.36 5.84
C PHE A 259 -2.68 -9.66 5.98
N THR A 260 -3.99 -9.58 5.74
CA THR A 260 -4.91 -10.72 5.71
C THR A 260 -5.68 -10.64 4.40
N ALA A 261 -5.46 -11.61 3.51
CA ALA A 261 -6.23 -11.74 2.29
C ALA A 261 -7.54 -12.51 2.55
N LYS A 262 -8.52 -12.29 1.68
CA LYS A 262 -9.83 -12.96 1.76
C LYS A 262 -9.76 -14.48 1.61
N ASP A 263 -8.74 -15.00 0.90
CA ASP A 263 -8.53 -16.43 0.69
C ASP A 263 -7.87 -17.15 1.88
N GLY A 264 -7.55 -16.43 2.96
CA GLY A 264 -6.91 -16.95 4.16
C GLY A 264 -5.39 -16.77 4.18
N PHE A 265 -4.76 -16.27 3.11
CA PHE A 265 -3.36 -15.89 3.15
C PHE A 265 -3.14 -14.77 4.17
N ARG A 266 -2.15 -14.93 5.04
CA ARG A 266 -1.80 -13.96 6.08
C ARG A 266 -0.30 -13.71 6.07
N TYR A 267 0.11 -12.45 6.16
CA TYR A 267 1.50 -12.09 6.40
C TYR A 267 1.61 -11.12 7.57
N GLU A 268 2.47 -11.43 8.52
CA GLU A 268 2.79 -10.59 9.66
C GLU A 268 4.30 -10.36 9.71
N GLY A 269 4.74 -9.12 9.52
CA GLY A 269 6.17 -8.84 9.48
C GLY A 269 6.51 -7.43 9.00
N SER A 270 7.72 -7.30 8.47
CA SER A 270 8.28 -6.01 8.09
C SER A 270 7.94 -5.63 6.65
N TRP A 271 7.67 -4.35 6.44
CA TRP A 271 7.28 -3.77 5.16
C TRP A 271 8.21 -2.63 4.77
N VAL A 272 8.65 -2.60 3.52
CA VAL A 272 9.40 -1.47 2.95
C VAL A 272 8.78 -1.08 1.62
N GLU A 273 8.33 0.16 1.52
CA GLU A 273 7.73 0.73 0.31
C GLU A 273 6.63 -0.13 -0.32
N GLY A 274 5.78 -0.73 0.51
CA GLY A 274 4.67 -1.56 0.05
C GLY A 274 4.99 -3.05 -0.13
N ARG A 275 6.24 -3.48 0.06
CA ARG A 275 6.67 -4.89 -0.12
C ARG A 275 7.01 -5.57 1.20
N MET A 276 6.78 -6.87 1.28
CA MET A 276 7.22 -7.71 2.39
C MET A 276 8.75 -7.85 2.32
N GLU A 277 9.42 -7.46 3.40
CA GLU A 277 10.88 -7.36 3.49
C GLU A 277 11.34 -7.76 4.90
N GLY A 278 12.64 -7.96 5.10
CA GLY A 278 13.19 -8.24 6.43
C GLY A 278 12.76 -9.61 6.95
N THR A 279 12.10 -9.68 8.11
CA THR A 279 11.60 -10.94 8.69
C THR A 279 10.10 -10.90 8.88
N GLY A 280 9.43 -12.04 8.70
CA GLY A 280 8.01 -12.18 8.95
C GLY A 280 7.52 -13.63 9.01
N SER A 281 6.23 -13.76 9.27
CA SER A 281 5.47 -15.00 9.30
C SER A 281 4.42 -14.97 8.20
N VAL A 282 4.40 -16.00 7.35
CA VAL A 282 3.35 -16.23 6.34
C VAL A 282 2.51 -17.41 6.77
N THR A 283 1.19 -17.25 6.81
CA THR A 283 0.23 -18.37 6.88
C THR A 283 -0.44 -18.50 5.52
N TYR A 284 -0.33 -19.67 4.92
CA TYR A 284 -0.91 -19.97 3.62
C TYR A 284 -2.35 -20.50 3.77
N PRO A 285 -3.19 -20.40 2.73
CA PRO A 285 -4.57 -20.92 2.75
C PRO A 285 -4.70 -22.41 3.06
N ASP A 286 -3.66 -23.20 2.76
CA ASP A 286 -3.62 -24.63 3.08
C ASP A 286 -3.33 -24.91 4.57
N GLY A 287 -2.99 -23.89 5.36
CA GLY A 287 -2.61 -23.98 6.77
C GLY A 287 -1.10 -24.08 7.00
N SER A 288 -0.29 -24.11 5.94
CA SER A 288 1.17 -24.07 6.05
C SER A 288 1.63 -22.74 6.68
N VAL A 289 2.65 -22.78 7.51
CA VAL A 289 3.21 -21.59 8.17
C VAL A 289 4.70 -21.50 7.88
N TYR A 290 5.10 -20.41 7.23
CA TYR A 290 6.50 -20.03 7.03
C TYR A 290 6.90 -18.93 8.02
N VAL A 291 8.08 -19.03 8.61
CA VAL A 291 8.71 -18.00 9.44
C VAL A 291 10.15 -17.83 8.99
N GLY A 292 10.53 -16.63 8.57
CA GLY A 292 11.89 -16.40 8.09
C GLY A 292 12.10 -15.05 7.43
N ALA A 293 13.20 -14.96 6.70
CA ALA A 293 13.57 -13.75 5.98
C ALA A 293 12.79 -13.62 4.64
N MET A 294 12.40 -12.39 4.33
CA MET A 294 11.61 -12.00 3.17
C MET A 294 12.38 -10.95 2.38
N ALA A 295 12.29 -11.02 1.05
CA ALA A 295 12.75 -9.97 0.16
C ALA A 295 11.83 -9.90 -1.06
N ALA A 296 11.43 -8.68 -1.44
CA ALA A 296 10.57 -8.44 -2.60
C ALA A 296 9.35 -9.39 -2.68
N ASP A 297 8.61 -9.50 -1.56
CA ASP A 297 7.39 -10.31 -1.46
C ASP A 297 7.61 -11.84 -1.49
N GLN A 298 8.84 -12.32 -1.36
CA GLN A 298 9.19 -13.75 -1.41
C GLN A 298 10.08 -14.18 -0.23
N ALA A 299 10.01 -15.45 0.15
CA ALA A 299 10.94 -16.04 1.11
C ALA A 299 12.37 -16.03 0.54
N GLN A 300 13.33 -15.58 1.36
CA GLN A 300 14.72 -15.36 0.96
C GLN A 300 15.65 -15.58 2.15
N GLY A 301 16.81 -16.20 1.95
CA GLY A 301 17.78 -16.43 3.03
C GLY A 301 17.32 -17.54 3.96
N GLN A 302 17.41 -17.35 5.27
CA GLN A 302 17.06 -18.40 6.25
C GLN A 302 15.57 -18.36 6.61
N GLY A 303 14.95 -19.53 6.67
CA GLY A 303 13.56 -19.66 7.13
C GLY A 303 13.14 -21.09 7.41
N ALA A 304 12.03 -21.23 8.12
CA ALA A 304 11.40 -22.50 8.44
C ALA A 304 9.96 -22.51 7.94
N ILE A 305 9.51 -23.64 7.39
CA ILE A 305 8.11 -23.88 7.03
C ILE A 305 7.61 -25.14 7.73
N THR A 306 6.39 -25.07 8.25
CA THR A 306 5.65 -26.19 8.84
C THR A 306 4.38 -26.39 8.03
N TYR A 307 4.17 -27.63 7.58
CA TYR A 307 2.99 -28.02 6.79
C TYR A 307 1.90 -28.62 7.70
N PRO A 308 0.63 -28.66 7.23
CA PRO A 308 -0.49 -29.23 8.00
C PRO A 308 -0.33 -30.71 8.37
N ASP A 309 0.42 -31.48 7.57
CA ASP A 309 0.72 -32.89 7.83
C ASP A 309 1.82 -33.10 8.88
N GLY A 310 2.35 -32.01 9.45
CA GLY A 310 3.45 -32.02 10.42
C GLY A 310 4.84 -32.10 9.80
N SER A 311 4.96 -32.20 8.46
CA SER A 311 6.25 -32.08 7.81
C SER A 311 6.81 -30.66 7.99
N THR A 312 8.14 -30.56 8.03
CA THR A 312 8.85 -29.31 8.23
C THR A 312 10.06 -29.21 7.33
N TYR A 313 10.44 -27.97 7.01
CA TYR A 313 11.76 -27.66 6.46
C TYR A 313 12.34 -26.47 7.21
N THR A 314 13.64 -26.49 7.50
CA THR A 314 14.41 -25.37 8.04
C THR A 314 15.71 -25.23 7.27
N GLY A 315 15.97 -24.07 6.68
CA GLY A 315 17.19 -23.85 5.92
C GLY A 315 17.12 -22.65 5.01
N GLN A 316 17.87 -22.73 3.91
CA GLN A 316 18.01 -21.66 2.94
C GLN A 316 16.85 -21.63 1.93
N TRP A 317 16.53 -20.41 1.48
CA TRP A 317 15.49 -20.05 0.52
C TRP A 317 16.04 -19.03 -0.47
N GLU A 318 15.64 -19.14 -1.73
CA GLU A 318 15.91 -18.14 -2.75
C GLU A 318 14.68 -17.95 -3.63
N LYS A 319 14.21 -16.71 -3.75
CA LYS A 319 13.04 -16.34 -4.57
C LYS A 319 11.81 -17.22 -4.31
N GLY A 320 11.54 -17.50 -3.04
CA GLY A 320 10.39 -18.30 -2.61
C GLY A 320 10.59 -19.81 -2.71
N VAL A 321 11.77 -20.30 -3.07
CA VAL A 321 12.04 -21.74 -3.26
C VAL A 321 13.10 -22.24 -2.28
N ILE A 322 12.89 -23.43 -1.73
CA ILE A 322 13.90 -24.15 -0.92
C ILE A 322 15.15 -24.41 -1.77
N GLN A 323 16.29 -23.89 -1.31
CA GLN A 323 17.57 -23.91 -2.01
C GLN A 323 18.71 -24.00 -1.00
N GLY A 324 19.87 -24.54 -1.38
CA GLY A 324 21.05 -24.58 -0.53
C GLY A 324 20.92 -25.50 0.68
N LYS A 325 21.62 -25.21 1.77
CA LYS A 325 21.66 -26.11 2.94
C LYS A 325 20.38 -26.03 3.77
N GLY A 326 19.87 -27.19 4.19
CA GLY A 326 18.72 -27.26 5.09
C GLY A 326 18.45 -28.65 5.65
N LYS A 327 17.37 -28.74 6.43
CA LYS A 327 16.86 -29.96 7.05
C LYS A 327 15.37 -30.08 6.80
N ALA A 328 14.93 -31.19 6.20
CA ALA A 328 13.53 -31.55 6.02
C ALA A 328 13.17 -32.72 6.95
N THR A 329 12.02 -32.62 7.64
CA THR A 329 11.41 -33.73 8.39
C THR A 329 10.06 -34.00 7.75
N TYR A 330 9.83 -35.22 7.29
CA TYR A 330 8.59 -35.61 6.63
C TYR A 330 7.58 -36.18 7.63
N ALA A 331 6.30 -36.20 7.28
CA ALA A 331 5.22 -36.69 8.16
C ALA A 331 5.40 -38.16 8.61
N ASN A 332 6.07 -38.98 7.80
CA ASN A 332 6.40 -40.36 8.15
C ASN A 332 7.61 -40.49 9.09
N GLY A 333 8.20 -39.38 9.57
CA GLY A 333 9.39 -39.35 10.43
C GLY A 333 10.73 -39.47 9.69
N LEU A 334 10.73 -39.57 8.35
CA LEU A 334 11.93 -39.48 7.53
C LEU A 334 12.58 -38.11 7.73
N VAL A 335 13.91 -38.06 7.82
CA VAL A 335 14.67 -36.82 7.93
C VAL A 335 15.74 -36.76 6.87
N TYR A 336 15.82 -35.65 6.14
CA TYR A 336 16.94 -35.33 5.26
C TYR A 336 17.64 -34.06 5.74
N GLU A 337 18.97 -34.08 5.78
CA GLU A 337 19.81 -32.92 6.09
C GLU A 337 20.96 -32.83 5.07
N GLY A 338 21.02 -31.76 4.28
CA GLY A 338 21.93 -31.67 3.15
C GLY A 338 21.70 -30.45 2.25
N ASP A 339 22.21 -30.53 1.02
CA ASP A 339 21.93 -29.51 -0.02
C ASP A 339 20.57 -29.76 -0.70
N PHE A 340 19.91 -28.66 -1.04
CA PHE A 340 18.68 -28.67 -1.80
C PHE A 340 18.83 -27.83 -3.07
N VAL A 341 18.23 -28.32 -4.16
CA VAL A 341 17.94 -27.50 -5.34
C VAL A 341 16.48 -27.67 -5.70
N ALA A 342 15.74 -26.55 -5.74
CA ALA A 342 14.31 -26.53 -6.03
C ALA A 342 13.50 -27.53 -5.18
N ALA A 343 13.70 -27.48 -3.85
CA ALA A 343 13.09 -28.37 -2.85
C ALA A 343 13.44 -29.87 -2.98
N ARG A 344 14.46 -30.25 -3.76
CA ARG A 344 14.93 -31.64 -3.88
C ARG A 344 16.32 -31.81 -3.29
N PRO A 345 16.61 -32.92 -2.59
CA PRO A 345 17.97 -33.32 -2.25
C PRO A 345 18.91 -33.25 -3.45
N GLU A 346 20.04 -32.59 -3.29
CA GLU A 346 21.09 -32.41 -4.28
C GLU A 346 22.45 -32.48 -3.55
N GLY A 347 23.56 -32.57 -4.29
CA GLY A 347 24.90 -32.44 -3.70
C GLY A 347 25.16 -33.50 -2.63
N THR A 348 25.42 -33.07 -1.39
CA THR A 348 25.72 -34.00 -0.28
C THR A 348 24.66 -33.92 0.81
N GLY A 349 24.28 -35.06 1.37
CA GLY A 349 23.31 -35.08 2.45
C GLY A 349 23.12 -36.43 3.13
N VAL A 350 22.44 -36.38 4.27
CA VAL A 350 22.12 -37.51 5.13
C VAL A 350 20.61 -37.70 5.15
N MET A 351 20.15 -38.90 4.77
CA MET A 351 18.76 -39.34 4.92
C MET A 351 18.69 -40.38 6.05
N THR A 352 17.82 -40.15 7.03
CA THR A 352 17.60 -41.04 8.19
C THR A 352 16.13 -41.44 8.24
N TYR A 353 15.88 -42.74 8.22
CA TYR A 353 14.55 -43.33 8.26
C TYR A 353 14.18 -43.73 9.70
N PRO A 354 12.88 -43.74 10.06
CA PRO A 354 12.43 -44.14 11.40
C PRO A 354 12.80 -45.58 11.78
N ASP A 355 12.95 -46.47 10.79
CA ASP A 355 13.34 -47.87 11.01
C ASP A 355 14.82 -48.04 11.35
N GLY A 356 15.62 -46.97 11.29
CA GLY A 356 17.07 -46.97 11.51
C GLY A 356 17.90 -47.05 10.23
N TYR A 357 17.29 -47.20 9.05
CA TYR A 357 18.02 -47.10 7.79
C TYR A 357 18.56 -45.68 7.62
N ARG A 358 19.84 -45.55 7.28
CA ARG A 358 20.53 -44.27 7.11
C ARG A 358 21.36 -44.29 5.83
N TYR A 359 21.29 -43.24 5.04
CA TYR A 359 22.17 -43.01 3.91
C TYR A 359 22.89 -41.67 4.06
N GLU A 360 24.20 -41.66 3.85
CA GLU A 360 25.03 -40.46 3.84
C GLU A 360 25.88 -40.48 2.57
N GLY A 361 25.74 -39.47 1.71
CA GLY A 361 26.49 -39.43 0.46
C GLY A 361 25.94 -38.43 -0.54
N ASP A 362 26.24 -38.71 -1.80
CA ASP A 362 25.91 -37.87 -2.94
C ASP A 362 24.43 -38.04 -3.40
N TRP A 363 23.81 -36.94 -3.79
CA TRP A 363 22.43 -36.83 -4.22
C TRP A 363 22.31 -36.06 -5.53
N LYS A 364 21.39 -36.49 -6.38
CA LYS A 364 21.03 -35.78 -7.61
C LYS A 364 19.52 -35.86 -7.83
N ALA A 365 18.88 -34.69 -7.91
CA ALA A 365 17.45 -34.56 -8.15
C ALA A 365 16.57 -35.46 -7.25
N GLY A 366 16.94 -35.59 -5.97
CA GLY A 366 16.22 -36.39 -4.98
C GLY A 366 16.57 -37.89 -4.94
N SER A 367 17.50 -38.36 -5.78
CA SER A 367 17.94 -39.75 -5.80
C SER A 367 19.39 -39.88 -5.30
N ARG A 368 19.70 -40.98 -4.62
CA ARG A 368 21.09 -41.36 -4.29
C ARG A 368 21.86 -41.59 -5.59
N GLU A 369 22.97 -40.90 -5.76
CA GLU A 369 23.74 -40.86 -7.01
C GLU A 369 25.18 -40.53 -6.65
N GLY A 370 26.19 -41.24 -7.14
CA GLY A 370 27.58 -40.99 -6.75
C GLY A 370 28.01 -41.84 -5.56
N VAL A 371 28.90 -41.34 -4.70
CA VAL A 371 29.49 -42.14 -3.61
C VAL A 371 28.70 -41.93 -2.32
N GLY A 372 28.48 -43.00 -1.55
CA GLY A 372 27.87 -42.89 -0.24
C GLY A 372 27.95 -44.14 0.62
N THR A 373 27.48 -43.99 1.86
CA THR A 373 27.41 -45.02 2.88
C THR A 373 25.96 -45.24 3.30
N ALA A 374 25.44 -46.45 3.08
CA ALA A 374 24.16 -46.91 3.60
C ALA A 374 24.39 -47.76 4.86
N THR A 375 23.69 -47.45 5.95
CA THR A 375 23.64 -48.23 7.19
C THR A 375 22.22 -48.77 7.35
N TYR A 376 22.09 -50.07 7.54
CA TYR A 376 20.82 -50.77 7.65
C TYR A 376 20.45 -50.99 9.13
N PRO A 377 19.15 -51.20 9.45
CA PRO A 377 18.69 -51.41 10.83
C PRO A 377 19.34 -52.59 11.56
N ASP A 378 19.77 -53.61 10.82
CA ASP A 378 20.47 -54.78 11.36
C ASP A 378 21.95 -54.50 11.69
N GLY A 379 22.48 -53.34 11.31
CA GLY A 379 23.90 -52.96 11.44
C GLY A 379 24.73 -53.26 10.19
N THR A 380 24.13 -53.81 9.13
CA THR A 380 24.79 -53.94 7.82
C THR A 380 25.19 -52.57 7.31
N THR A 381 26.37 -52.45 6.70
CA THR A 381 26.85 -51.21 6.07
C THR A 381 27.26 -51.49 4.64
N TYR A 382 26.92 -50.58 3.73
CA TYR A 382 27.44 -50.55 2.35
C TYR A 382 28.10 -49.20 2.11
N THR A 383 29.35 -49.19 1.65
CA THR A 383 30.07 -47.99 1.22
C THR A 383 30.48 -48.16 -0.23
N GLY A 384 30.02 -47.30 -1.14
CA GLY A 384 30.32 -47.45 -2.56
C GLY A 384 29.56 -46.51 -3.45
N SER A 385 29.58 -46.82 -4.75
CA SER A 385 28.89 -46.03 -5.77
C SER A 385 27.40 -46.39 -5.87
N PHE A 386 26.60 -45.39 -6.24
CA PHE A 386 25.16 -45.44 -6.45
C PHE A 386 24.80 -44.78 -7.79
N ARG A 387 23.79 -45.33 -8.46
CA ARG A 387 23.18 -44.73 -9.66
C ARG A 387 21.67 -44.93 -9.60
N ALA A 388 20.91 -43.84 -9.77
CA ALA A 388 19.44 -43.86 -9.71
C ALA A 388 18.89 -44.60 -8.48
N GLY A 389 19.54 -44.40 -7.32
CA GLY A 389 19.14 -45.03 -6.07
C GLY A 389 19.62 -46.47 -5.86
N LEU A 390 20.26 -47.13 -6.83
CA LEU A 390 20.74 -48.51 -6.70
C LEU A 390 22.26 -48.54 -6.51
N ARG A 391 22.76 -49.56 -5.80
CA ARG A 391 24.20 -49.84 -5.72
C ARG A 391 24.71 -50.18 -7.12
N GLU A 392 25.79 -49.53 -7.54
CA GLU A 392 26.33 -49.61 -8.89
C GLU A 392 27.84 -49.42 -8.84
N GLY A 393 28.62 -50.09 -9.68
CA GLY A 393 30.07 -49.92 -9.72
C GLY A 393 30.78 -50.55 -8.52
N GLN A 394 31.84 -49.93 -8.01
CA GLN A 394 32.63 -50.48 -6.91
C GLN A 394 32.01 -50.15 -5.55
N GLY A 395 31.98 -51.14 -4.66
CA GLY A 395 31.50 -50.96 -3.30
C GLY A 395 31.84 -52.09 -2.35
N GLU A 396 31.75 -51.79 -1.06
CA GLU A 396 32.00 -52.71 0.04
C GLU A 396 30.73 -52.84 0.90
N ILE A 397 30.27 -54.07 1.14
CA ILE A 397 29.24 -54.38 2.12
C ILE A 397 29.86 -55.14 3.30
N ARG A 398 29.51 -54.76 4.54
CA ARG A 398 29.87 -55.45 5.78
C ARG A 398 28.61 -55.77 6.57
N MET A 399 28.42 -57.03 6.90
CA MET A 399 27.31 -57.51 7.71
C MET A 399 27.76 -57.76 9.17
N PRO A 400 26.85 -57.65 10.15
CA PRO A 400 27.17 -57.90 11.57
C PRO A 400 27.63 -59.32 11.89
N ASP A 401 27.23 -60.30 11.06
CA ASP A 401 27.63 -61.70 11.20
C ASP A 401 29.09 -61.97 10.78
N GLY A 402 29.78 -60.95 10.26
CA GLY A 402 31.16 -61.02 9.79
C GLY A 402 31.30 -61.24 8.28
N PHE A 403 30.20 -61.38 7.54
CA PHE A 403 30.27 -61.42 6.07
C PHE A 403 30.70 -60.05 5.53
N THR A 404 31.67 -60.03 4.63
CA THR A 404 32.05 -58.83 3.88
C THR A 404 32.18 -59.13 2.40
N TYR A 405 31.78 -58.20 1.53
CA TYR A 405 32.08 -58.27 0.10
C TYR A 405 32.62 -56.94 -0.39
N VAL A 406 33.74 -56.97 -1.13
CA VAL A 406 34.35 -55.82 -1.81
C VAL A 406 34.42 -56.13 -3.29
N GLY A 407 33.76 -55.34 -4.14
CA GLY A 407 33.81 -55.54 -5.59
C GLY A 407 32.73 -54.81 -6.35
N GLU A 408 32.42 -55.35 -7.54
CA GLU A 408 31.48 -54.76 -8.49
C GLU A 408 30.01 -55.06 -8.13
N TRP A 409 29.17 -54.06 -8.41
CA TRP A 409 27.73 -54.04 -8.23
C TRP A 409 27.07 -53.57 -9.51
N LYS A 410 25.91 -54.15 -9.83
CA LYS A 410 25.07 -53.70 -10.95
C LYS A 410 23.61 -53.76 -10.54
N ALA A 411 22.89 -52.66 -10.71
CA ALA A 411 21.46 -52.57 -10.42
C ALA A 411 21.08 -53.08 -9.01
N GLY A 412 21.94 -52.84 -8.02
CA GLY A 412 21.70 -53.24 -6.64
C GLY A 412 22.21 -54.63 -6.27
N GLU A 413 22.70 -55.44 -7.21
CA GLU A 413 23.17 -56.81 -6.97
C GLU A 413 24.69 -56.91 -7.10
N ILE A 414 25.27 -57.89 -6.40
CA ILE A 414 26.68 -58.26 -6.58
C ILE A 414 26.81 -58.91 -7.97
N ASP A 415 27.48 -58.22 -8.90
CA ASP A 415 27.58 -58.59 -10.32
C ASP A 415 28.88 -57.99 -10.88
N GLY A 416 29.77 -58.86 -11.38
CA GLY A 416 31.13 -58.51 -11.77
C GLY A 416 32.19 -59.17 -10.87
N THR A 417 33.37 -58.58 -10.78
CA THR A 417 34.49 -59.16 -10.01
C THR A 417 34.55 -58.64 -8.57
N GLY A 418 34.95 -59.50 -7.63
CA GLY A 418 35.08 -59.09 -6.23
C GLY A 418 35.62 -60.16 -5.29
N LYS A 419 35.68 -59.80 -4.01
CA LYS A 419 36.15 -60.61 -2.89
C LYS A 419 35.08 -60.71 -1.81
N ALA A 420 34.55 -61.90 -1.57
CA ALA A 420 33.67 -62.21 -0.45
C ALA A 420 34.46 -62.90 0.68
N THR A 421 34.35 -62.40 1.91
CA THR A 421 34.86 -63.03 3.13
C THR A 421 33.67 -63.49 3.95
N TYR A 422 33.62 -64.78 4.27
CA TYR A 422 32.50 -65.41 4.97
C TYR A 422 32.73 -65.42 6.49
N PRO A 423 31.65 -65.50 7.31
CA PRO A 423 31.76 -65.64 8.77
C PRO A 423 32.61 -66.83 9.22
N SER A 424 32.68 -67.89 8.41
CA SER A 424 33.54 -69.06 8.63
C SER A 424 35.04 -68.73 8.58
N GLY A 425 35.43 -67.59 7.98
CA GLY A 425 36.79 -67.24 7.61
C GLY A 425 37.18 -67.68 6.21
N ASP A 426 36.26 -68.31 5.46
CA ASP A 426 36.48 -68.66 4.06
C ASP A 426 36.47 -67.40 3.19
N ILE A 427 37.22 -67.40 2.10
CA ILE A 427 37.35 -66.26 1.19
C ILE A 427 37.10 -66.74 -0.24
N TYR A 428 36.23 -66.06 -0.97
CA TYR A 428 36.07 -66.23 -2.40
C TYR A 428 36.53 -64.97 -3.14
N GLU A 429 37.42 -65.13 -4.11
CA GLU A 429 37.87 -64.07 -5.02
C GLU A 429 37.56 -64.51 -6.46
N GLY A 430 36.71 -63.76 -7.16
CA GLY A 430 36.30 -64.15 -8.52
C GLY A 430 35.10 -63.39 -9.05
N SER A 431 34.50 -63.95 -10.08
CA SER A 431 33.34 -63.37 -10.77
C SER A 431 32.02 -63.74 -10.09
N PHE A 432 31.05 -62.82 -10.15
CA PHE A 432 29.72 -62.95 -9.60
C PHE A 432 28.66 -62.56 -10.63
N LYS A 433 27.49 -63.20 -10.53
CA LYS A 433 26.30 -62.84 -11.27
C LYS A 433 25.08 -62.96 -10.37
N ALA A 434 24.33 -61.87 -10.22
CA ALA A 434 23.12 -61.82 -9.40
C ALA A 434 23.31 -62.39 -7.97
N GLY A 435 24.39 -61.98 -7.30
CA GLY A 435 24.72 -62.44 -5.95
C GLY A 435 25.39 -63.81 -5.86
N LYS A 436 25.45 -64.58 -6.95
CA LYS A 436 26.05 -65.92 -6.95
C LYS A 436 27.44 -65.90 -7.57
N ARG A 437 28.34 -66.73 -7.03
CA ARG A 437 29.64 -67.02 -7.65
C ARG A 437 29.39 -67.60 -9.05
N SER A 438 29.99 -66.98 -10.07
CA SER A 438 29.74 -67.31 -11.47
C SER A 438 30.92 -66.90 -12.34
N GLY A 439 31.45 -67.79 -13.16
CA GLY A 439 32.68 -67.57 -13.93
C GLY A 439 33.95 -67.97 -13.14
N PRO A 440 35.14 -67.48 -13.55
CA PRO A 440 36.39 -67.85 -12.91
C PRO A 440 36.46 -67.32 -11.46
N GLY A 441 36.94 -68.16 -10.53
CA GLY A 441 37.16 -67.73 -9.16
C GLY A 441 37.85 -68.78 -8.28
N ARG A 442 38.37 -68.30 -7.16
CA ARG A 442 39.16 -69.05 -6.19
C ARG A 442 38.52 -68.94 -4.80
N MET A 443 38.14 -70.09 -4.24
CA MET A 443 37.76 -70.25 -2.83
C MET A 443 38.97 -70.66 -2.01
N THR A 444 39.28 -69.93 -0.94
CA THR A 444 40.30 -70.24 0.07
C THR A 444 39.58 -70.51 1.38
N TYR A 445 39.59 -71.76 1.83
CA TYR A 445 38.96 -72.15 3.09
C TYR A 445 39.83 -71.74 4.28
N LYS A 446 39.22 -71.55 5.45
CA LYS A 446 39.96 -71.26 6.70
C LYS A 446 41.04 -72.30 7.03
N THR A 447 40.88 -73.53 6.54
CA THR A 447 41.86 -74.63 6.67
C THR A 447 43.11 -74.44 5.81
N GLY A 448 43.12 -73.47 4.88
CA GLY A 448 44.16 -73.27 3.87
C GLY A 448 43.93 -74.06 2.57
N GLN A 449 42.89 -74.91 2.52
CA GLN A 449 42.50 -75.59 1.29
C GLN A 449 42.05 -74.55 0.24
N VAL A 450 42.37 -74.79 -1.02
CA VAL A 450 42.00 -73.92 -2.14
C VAL A 450 41.18 -74.71 -3.16
N ALA A 451 40.10 -74.12 -3.65
CA ALA A 451 39.31 -74.63 -4.76
C ALA A 451 39.15 -73.53 -5.82
N GLU A 452 39.77 -73.73 -6.98
CA GLU A 452 39.85 -72.76 -8.07
C GLU A 452 39.31 -73.36 -9.37
N GLY A 453 38.58 -72.55 -10.13
CA GLY A 453 38.01 -72.97 -11.41
C GLY A 453 36.80 -72.13 -11.82
N ILE A 454 35.96 -72.71 -12.67
CA ILE A 454 34.74 -72.08 -13.17
C ILE A 454 33.58 -72.40 -12.25
N TRP A 455 32.89 -71.35 -11.80
CA TRP A 455 31.69 -71.41 -10.96
C TRP A 455 30.45 -71.17 -11.80
N GLN A 456 29.38 -71.91 -11.53
CA GLN A 456 28.07 -71.69 -12.14
C GLN A 456 26.99 -71.82 -11.05
N ASP A 457 26.18 -70.77 -10.89
CA ASP A 457 25.13 -70.70 -9.86
C ASP A 457 25.62 -71.03 -8.43
N GLY A 458 26.86 -70.64 -8.12
CA GLY A 458 27.45 -70.89 -6.81
C GLY A 458 28.10 -72.27 -6.65
N ILE A 459 28.15 -73.10 -7.69
CA ILE A 459 28.74 -74.45 -7.68
C ILE A 459 30.01 -74.45 -8.55
N LEU A 460 31.09 -75.07 -8.09
CA LEU A 460 32.31 -75.27 -8.88
C LEU A 460 32.06 -76.39 -9.91
N THR A 461 32.15 -76.09 -11.20
CA THR A 461 31.78 -77.01 -12.30
C THR A 461 32.96 -77.52 -13.13
N ALA A 462 34.11 -76.82 -13.17
CA ALA A 462 35.30 -77.28 -13.91
C ALA A 462 36.61 -76.58 -13.45
N ALA A 463 37.76 -77.20 -13.76
CA ALA A 463 39.11 -76.64 -13.57
C ALA A 463 39.38 -75.47 -14.56
N PRO A 464 40.24 -74.50 -14.22
CA PRO A 464 40.52 -73.36 -15.11
C PRO A 464 41.17 -73.83 -16.42
N GLU A 465 40.61 -73.43 -17.56
CA GLU A 465 41.28 -73.62 -18.86
C GLU A 465 42.59 -72.83 -18.85
N GLY A 466 43.71 -73.53 -19.03
CA GLY A 466 45.02 -72.91 -19.23
C GLY A 466 46.14 -73.38 -18.30
N THR A 467 46.43 -74.68 -18.26
CA THR A 467 47.80 -75.15 -17.96
C THR A 467 48.29 -75.88 -19.22
N PRO A 468 49.40 -75.47 -19.87
CA PRO A 468 49.86 -76.17 -21.07
C PRO A 468 50.31 -77.57 -20.69
N GLU A 469 49.67 -78.58 -21.28
CA GLU A 469 50.15 -79.95 -21.23
C GLU A 469 51.45 -80.02 -22.06
N ALA A 470 52.52 -80.53 -21.44
CA ALA A 470 53.82 -80.69 -22.09
C ALA A 470 53.68 -81.56 -23.35
N PRO A 471 54.31 -81.20 -24.49
CA PRO A 471 54.12 -81.95 -25.72
C PRO A 471 54.79 -83.32 -25.61
N ALA A 472 53.99 -84.37 -25.84
CA ALA A 472 54.50 -85.70 -26.15
C ALA A 472 55.16 -85.68 -27.53
N ASP A 473 56.36 -86.28 -27.61
CA ASP A 473 57.22 -86.39 -28.79
C ASP A 473 56.45 -86.77 -30.07
N GLY A 474 56.56 -85.89 -31.08
CA GLY A 474 56.08 -86.12 -32.42
C GLY A 474 57.09 -86.94 -33.23
N ALA A 475 56.61 -88.03 -33.82
CA ALA A 475 57.29 -88.74 -34.89
C ALA A 475 57.15 -87.97 -36.22
N ALA A 476 58.32 -87.72 -36.80
CA ALA A 476 58.75 -87.36 -38.16
C ALA A 476 57.74 -86.93 -39.27
N PRO A 477 58.16 -85.96 -40.13
CA PRO A 477 57.33 -85.31 -41.15
C PRO A 477 57.42 -85.99 -42.54
N ALA A 478 56.47 -85.65 -43.43
CA ALA A 478 56.58 -85.85 -44.87
C ALA A 478 56.47 -84.52 -45.61
N GLU A 479 57.36 -84.37 -46.58
CA GLU A 479 57.75 -83.18 -47.35
C GLU A 479 56.77 -82.78 -48.47
N GLY A 480 56.95 -81.54 -48.98
CA GLY A 480 56.56 -81.10 -50.33
C GLY A 480 55.85 -79.75 -50.32
N ALA A 481 56.55 -78.59 -50.38
CA ALA A 481 56.93 -77.85 -51.60
C ALA A 481 55.70 -77.34 -52.40
N THR A 482 55.50 -76.09 -52.80
CA THR A 482 56.26 -74.82 -52.85
C THR A 482 55.24 -73.70 -53.27
N PRO A 483 55.59 -72.41 -53.39
CA PRO A 483 54.74 -71.26 -53.03
C PRO A 483 54.07 -70.55 -54.23
N GLU A 484 53.10 -69.68 -53.92
CA GLU A 484 52.74 -68.52 -54.76
C GLU A 484 52.25 -67.34 -53.89
N GLU A 485 53.07 -66.29 -53.83
CA GLU A 485 52.67 -64.89 -53.62
C GLU A 485 52.37 -64.29 -55.01
N PRO A 486 51.92 -63.02 -55.19
CA PRO A 486 51.42 -62.02 -54.24
C PRO A 486 50.14 -61.28 -54.74
N ALA A 487 49.56 -60.41 -53.92
CA ALA A 487 49.19 -59.05 -54.34
C ALA A 487 48.59 -58.22 -53.18
N ALA A 488 49.18 -57.03 -53.00
CA ALA A 488 48.71 -55.87 -52.25
C ALA A 488 47.26 -55.49 -52.65
N ASN A 489 46.44 -54.86 -51.81
CA ASN A 489 46.49 -53.52 -51.19
C ASN A 489 45.06 -53.27 -50.63
N PRO A 490 44.73 -52.14 -49.97
CA PRO A 490 45.44 -51.32 -48.99
C PRO A 490 44.95 -51.55 -47.54
#